data_AF-A0A0C9XTX9-F1
#
_entry.id   AF-A0A0C9XTX9-F1
#
_cell.length_a   1.000
_cell.length_b   1.000
_cell.length_c   1.000
_cell.angle_alpha   90.00
_cell.angle_beta   90.00
_cell.angle_gamma   90.00
#
_symmetry.space_group_name_H-M   'P 1'
#
loop_
_entity.id
_entity.type
_entity.pdbx_description
1 polymer ?
#
loop_
_entity_poly.entity_id
_entity_poly.type
_entity_poly.pdbx_seq_one_letter_code
_entity_poly.pdbx_strand_id
1 'polypeptide(L)'
;MGSIPLVDDIAAGWDYLGVVLKGNIKKDDIILMVSLDGTQLYASKQSDCWIYTWVVLNLAPDKRYKKIHVYLGGFIPGLNKPKNIDLFLFVGLHHLAALQHEGLRIWDSSKDCTFSLDLYLLFTTVDGPGLICWDGMVGHSSKNGCHVY
;
A
#
# COMPACT_ATOMS: atom_id res chain seq x y z
N MET A 1 9.98 34.67 3.16
CA MET A 1 8.67 33.99 3.28
C MET A 1 8.67 32.89 2.23
N GLY A 2 9.01 31.66 2.62
CA GLY A 2 9.19 30.55 1.67
C GLY A 2 7.82 30.00 1.26
N SER A 3 7.45 30.18 0.00
CA SER A 3 6.31 29.49 -0.59
C SER A 3 6.66 28.01 -0.69
N ILE A 4 5.98 27.16 0.09
CA ILE A 4 6.06 25.72 -0.06
C ILE A 4 5.49 25.42 -1.46
N PRO A 5 6.24 24.77 -2.36
CA PRO A 5 5.71 24.39 -3.66
C PRO A 5 4.48 23.51 -3.42
N LEU A 6 3.37 23.89 -4.04
CA LEU A 6 2.10 23.18 -3.95
C LEU A 6 2.28 21.81 -4.62
N VAL A 7 2.46 20.77 -3.83
CA VAL A 7 2.44 19.38 -4.28
C VAL A 7 0.98 18.95 -4.27
N ASP A 8 0.31 19.10 -5.41
CA ASP A 8 -1.13 18.80 -5.54
C ASP A 8 -1.44 17.30 -5.67
N ASP A 9 -0.45 16.49 -6.06
CA ASP A 9 -0.64 15.05 -6.23
C ASP A 9 0.64 14.25 -5.94
N ILE A 10 0.46 12.96 -5.68
CA ILE A 10 1.54 11.96 -5.54
C ILE A 10 2.50 12.02 -6.73
N ALA A 11 1.95 12.21 -7.95
CA ALA A 11 2.74 12.27 -9.17
C ALA A 11 3.69 13.50 -9.24
N ALA A 12 3.48 14.52 -8.40
CA ALA A 12 4.37 15.68 -8.29
C ALA A 12 5.49 15.48 -7.24
N GLY A 13 5.42 14.41 -6.43
CA GLY A 13 6.40 14.10 -5.41
C GLY A 13 7.67 13.45 -5.97
N TRP A 14 8.82 13.75 -5.36
CA TRP A 14 10.11 13.15 -5.74
C TRP A 14 10.18 11.63 -5.52
N ASP A 15 9.41 11.09 -4.58
CA ASP A 15 9.31 9.64 -4.35
C ASP A 15 8.76 8.92 -5.58
N TYR A 16 7.82 9.55 -6.30
CA TYR A 16 7.33 9.03 -7.57
C TYR A 16 8.26 9.41 -8.73
N LEU A 17 8.52 10.71 -8.92
CA LEU A 17 9.28 11.22 -10.06
C LEU A 17 10.69 10.64 -10.13
N GLY A 18 11.37 10.51 -9.00
CA GLY A 18 12.72 9.95 -8.93
C GLY A 18 12.77 8.48 -9.35
N VAL A 19 11.73 7.71 -9.06
CA VAL A 19 11.62 6.29 -9.46
C VAL A 19 11.29 6.16 -10.94
N VAL A 20 10.41 7.01 -11.47
CA VAL A 20 10.11 7.09 -12.91
C VAL A 20 11.36 7.47 -13.71
N LEU A 21 12.09 8.50 -13.28
CA LEU A 21 13.31 8.97 -13.95
C LEU A 21 14.43 7.93 -13.96
N LYS A 22 14.48 7.05 -12.95
CA LYS A 22 15.41 5.90 -12.90
C LYS A 22 15.00 4.75 -13.82
N GLY A 23 13.80 4.78 -14.39
CA GLY A 23 13.26 3.72 -15.25
C GLY A 23 12.67 2.53 -14.50
N ASN A 24 12.46 2.65 -13.18
CA ASN A 24 11.91 1.59 -12.35
C ASN A 24 10.38 1.47 -12.47
N ILE A 25 9.71 2.54 -12.91
CA ILE A 25 8.28 2.55 -13.26
C ILE A 25 8.18 2.87 -14.75
N LYS A 26 7.49 1.99 -15.48
CA LYS A 26 7.21 2.10 -16.91
C LYS A 26 5.77 2.56 -17.14
N LYS A 27 5.47 2.87 -18.40
CA LYS A 27 4.16 3.43 -18.82
C LYS A 27 2.97 2.53 -18.45
N ASP A 28 3.13 1.22 -18.58
CA ASP A 28 2.03 0.25 -18.42
C ASP A 28 1.99 -0.38 -17.02
N ASP A 29 2.89 0.04 -16.11
CA ASP A 29 2.98 -0.49 -14.76
C ASP A 29 1.83 0.01 -13.87
N ILE A 30 1.44 -0.83 -12.90
CA ILE A 30 0.46 -0.45 -11.88
C ILE A 30 1.20 -0.07 -10.61
N ILE A 31 0.90 1.14 -10.12
CA ILE A 31 1.50 1.65 -8.90
C ILE A 31 0.51 1.41 -7.76
N LEU A 32 0.97 0.73 -6.73
CA LEU A 32 0.18 0.35 -5.58
C LEU A 32 0.61 1.11 -4.33
N MET A 33 -0.37 1.40 -3.49
CA MET A 33 -0.20 1.68 -2.07
C MET A 33 -0.94 0.61 -1.29
N VAL A 34 -0.32 0.11 -0.23
CA VAL A 34 -1.03 -0.67 0.77
C VAL A 34 -1.37 0.22 1.96
N SER A 35 -2.60 0.12 2.43
CA SER A 35 -3.06 0.80 3.65
C SER A 35 -3.57 -0.23 4.63
N LEU A 36 -3.13 -0.16 5.87
CA LEU A 36 -3.62 -1.00 6.97
C LEU A 36 -4.17 -0.08 8.06
N ASP A 37 -5.36 -0.39 8.56
CA ASP A 37 -5.95 0.37 9.67
C ASP A 37 -6.83 -0.51 10.56
N GLY A 38 -6.90 -0.16 11.83
CA GLY A 38 -7.87 -0.70 12.77
C GLY A 38 -9.20 0.04 12.62
N THR A 39 -10.30 -0.70 12.53
CA THR A 39 -11.64 -0.11 12.45
C THR A 39 -12.61 -0.79 13.40
N GLN A 40 -13.45 0.03 14.04
CA GLN A 40 -14.49 -0.41 14.96
C GLN A 40 -15.82 -0.52 14.20
N LEU A 41 -16.27 -1.75 13.95
CA LEU A 41 -17.49 -1.98 13.15
C LEU A 41 -18.79 -1.85 13.95
N TYR A 42 -18.73 -2.00 15.28
CA TYR A 42 -19.90 -1.99 16.16
C TYR A 42 -19.87 -0.80 17.10
N ALA A 43 -21.04 -0.23 17.39
CA ALA A 43 -21.17 0.91 18.29
C ALA A 43 -20.71 0.58 19.73
N SER A 44 -20.92 -0.65 20.19
CA SER A 44 -20.30 -1.17 21.40
C SER A 44 -18.86 -1.57 21.10
N LYS A 45 -17.88 -1.04 21.86
CA LYS A 45 -16.42 -1.24 21.73
C LYS A 45 -15.93 -2.68 22.00
N GLN A 46 -16.72 -3.67 21.63
CA GLN A 46 -16.46 -5.08 21.88
C GLN A 46 -15.94 -5.81 20.63
N SER A 47 -15.62 -5.12 19.54
CA SER A 47 -14.84 -5.73 18.46
C SER A 47 -14.18 -4.66 17.61
N ASP A 48 -12.88 -4.54 17.78
CA ASP A 48 -12.02 -3.96 16.75
C ASP A 48 -11.78 -5.03 15.67
N CYS A 49 -11.50 -4.59 14.46
CA CYS A 49 -11.00 -5.45 13.40
C CYS A 49 -9.95 -4.67 12.62
N TRP A 50 -9.04 -5.37 11.98
CA TRP A 50 -8.02 -4.75 11.14
C TRP A 50 -8.30 -5.05 9.69
N ILE A 51 -8.19 -4.04 8.85
CA ILE A 51 -8.42 -4.16 7.42
C ILE A 51 -7.19 -3.62 6.72
N TYR A 52 -6.68 -4.38 5.76
CA TYR A 52 -5.74 -3.82 4.80
C TYR A 52 -6.33 -3.79 3.40
N THR A 53 -5.97 -2.73 2.68
CA THR A 53 -6.47 -2.40 1.35
C THR A 53 -5.32 -2.08 0.42
N TRP A 54 -5.57 -2.30 -0.88
CA TRP A 54 -4.70 -1.90 -1.97
C TRP A 54 -5.35 -0.73 -2.71
N VAL A 55 -4.59 0.32 -2.95
CA VAL A 55 -5.02 1.49 -3.70
C VAL A 55 -4.13 1.65 -4.93
N VAL A 56 -4.76 1.81 -6.09
CA VAL A 56 -4.06 2.01 -7.38
C VAL A 56 -3.77 3.49 -7.58
N LEU A 57 -2.50 3.88 -7.44
CA LEU A 57 -2.08 5.28 -7.39
C LEU A 57 -2.00 5.96 -8.76
N ASN A 58 -1.78 5.23 -9.85
CA ASN A 58 -1.72 5.79 -11.21
C ASN A 58 -3.11 6.17 -11.78
N LEU A 59 -4.18 6.04 -11.00
CA LEU A 59 -5.46 6.67 -11.30
C LEU A 59 -5.43 8.17 -11.00
N ALA A 60 -6.22 8.92 -11.76
CA ALA A 60 -6.41 10.35 -11.53
C ALA A 60 -6.93 10.63 -10.09
N PRO A 61 -6.55 11.76 -9.46
CA PRO A 61 -6.88 12.04 -8.06
C PRO A 61 -8.37 11.95 -7.72
N ASP A 62 -9.25 12.33 -8.66
CA ASP A 62 -10.70 12.27 -8.54
C ASP A 62 -11.27 10.84 -8.58
N LYS A 63 -10.49 9.86 -9.04
CA LYS A 63 -10.87 8.44 -9.17
C LYS A 63 -10.20 7.53 -8.13
N ARG A 64 -8.95 7.83 -7.74
CA ARG A 64 -8.07 6.98 -6.93
C ARG A 64 -8.71 6.43 -5.65
N TYR A 65 -9.41 7.28 -4.90
CA TYR A 65 -10.01 6.92 -3.61
C TYR A 65 -11.52 6.66 -3.69
N LYS A 66 -12.05 6.39 -4.88
CA LYS A 66 -13.43 5.92 -5.02
C LYS A 66 -13.49 4.44 -4.61
N LYS A 67 -14.58 4.04 -3.95
CA LYS A 67 -14.80 2.68 -3.45
C LYS A 67 -14.51 1.58 -4.50
N ILE A 68 -14.78 1.85 -5.78
CA ILE A 68 -14.55 0.92 -6.88
C ILE A 68 -13.07 0.67 -7.21
N HIS A 69 -12.16 1.53 -6.75
CA HIS A 69 -10.72 1.48 -7.01
C HIS A 69 -9.88 1.26 -5.74
N VAL A 70 -10.53 1.00 -4.61
CA VAL A 70 -9.90 0.59 -3.36
C VAL A 70 -10.22 -0.88 -3.16
N TYR A 71 -9.20 -1.73 -3.33
CA TYR A 71 -9.37 -3.17 -3.29
C TYR A 71 -9.11 -3.68 -1.87
N LEU A 72 -9.99 -4.56 -1.38
CA LEU A 72 -9.80 -5.19 -0.08
C LEU A 72 -8.69 -6.24 -0.19
N GLY A 73 -7.62 -6.09 0.58
CA GLY A 73 -6.55 -7.08 0.66
C GLY A 73 -6.87 -8.18 1.67
N GLY A 74 -7.44 -7.82 2.82
CA GLY A 74 -7.85 -8.79 3.82
C GLY A 74 -8.54 -8.19 5.03
N PHE A 75 -9.24 -9.06 5.77
CA PHE A 75 -9.96 -8.75 6.99
C PHE A 75 -9.43 -9.62 8.14
N ILE A 76 -9.03 -8.97 9.23
CA ILE A 76 -8.44 -9.60 10.41
C ILE A 76 -9.42 -9.39 11.58
N PRO A 77 -10.24 -10.40 11.92
CA PRO A 77 -11.19 -10.30 13.01
C PRO A 77 -10.49 -10.36 14.37
N GLY A 78 -10.97 -9.59 15.34
CA GLY A 78 -10.64 -9.78 16.74
C GLY A 78 -10.49 -8.48 17.52
N LEU A 79 -11.01 -8.48 18.75
CA LEU A 79 -11.01 -7.37 19.71
C LEU A 79 -9.62 -6.78 20.01
N ASN A 80 -8.56 -7.53 19.72
CA ASN A 80 -7.18 -7.16 20.02
C ASN A 80 -6.38 -7.02 18.74
N LYS A 81 -5.37 -6.15 18.77
CA LYS A 81 -4.32 -6.09 17.75
C LYS A 81 -3.78 -7.51 17.46
N PRO A 82 -3.66 -7.93 16.19
CA PRO A 82 -3.10 -9.23 15.84
C PRO A 82 -1.69 -9.37 16.41
N LYS A 83 -1.40 -10.52 17.02
CA LYS A 83 -0.07 -10.81 17.60
C LYS A 83 1.02 -10.85 16.53
N ASN A 84 0.68 -11.38 15.37
CA ASN A 84 1.55 -11.43 14.21
C ASN A 84 0.70 -11.00 13.00
N ILE A 85 0.96 -9.80 12.49
CA ILE A 85 0.23 -9.26 11.35
C ILE A 85 0.74 -9.83 10.03
N ASP A 86 1.99 -10.27 9.99
CA ASP A 86 2.64 -10.83 8.81
C ASP A 86 1.91 -12.08 8.32
N LEU A 87 1.35 -12.89 9.22
CA LEU A 87 0.54 -14.05 8.83
C LEU A 87 -0.65 -13.68 7.93
N PHE A 88 -1.21 -12.48 8.10
CA PHE A 88 -2.34 -11.99 7.33
C PHE A 88 -1.91 -11.24 6.07
N LEU A 89 -0.76 -10.56 6.12
CA LEU A 89 -0.21 -9.80 5.00
C LEU A 89 0.58 -10.68 4.02
N PHE A 90 1.13 -11.80 4.50
CA PHE A 90 2.05 -12.65 3.77
C PHE A 90 1.49 -13.09 2.43
N VAL A 91 0.23 -13.53 2.38
CA VAL A 91 -0.37 -14.01 1.13
C VAL A 91 -0.41 -12.89 0.07
N GLY A 92 -0.84 -11.68 0.46
CA GLY A 92 -0.91 -10.54 -0.44
C GLY A 92 0.46 -10.06 -0.90
N LEU A 93 1.41 -9.93 0.03
CA LEU A 93 2.77 -9.48 -0.26
C LEU A 93 3.58 -10.53 -1.05
N HIS A 94 3.35 -11.82 -0.78
CA HIS A 94 3.97 -12.92 -1.53
C HIS A 94 3.51 -12.92 -2.98
N HIS A 95 2.22 -12.73 -3.23
CA HIS A 95 1.71 -12.59 -4.62
C HIS A 95 2.27 -11.35 -5.31
N LEU A 96 2.32 -10.21 -4.60
CA LEU A 96 2.95 -9.00 -5.13
C LEU A 96 4.41 -9.27 -5.53
N ALA A 97 5.21 -9.88 -4.63
CA ALA A 97 6.60 -10.20 -4.89
C ALA A 97 6.75 -11.17 -6.08
N ALA A 98 5.92 -12.22 -6.15
CA ALA A 98 5.91 -13.14 -7.28
C ALA A 98 5.66 -12.40 -8.60
N LEU A 99 4.67 -11.51 -8.65
CA LEU A 99 4.38 -10.70 -9.83
C LEU A 99 5.51 -9.72 -10.17
N GLN A 100 6.20 -9.18 -9.16
CA GLN A 100 7.38 -8.32 -9.37
C GLN A 100 8.59 -9.07 -9.92
N HIS A 101 8.73 -10.35 -9.58
CA HIS A 101 9.83 -11.20 -10.06
C HIS A 101 9.56 -11.82 -11.43
N GLU A 102 8.34 -12.28 -11.66
CA GLU A 102 7.96 -13.02 -12.87
C GLU A 102 7.42 -12.10 -13.98
N GLY A 103 6.86 -10.94 -13.61
CA GLY A 103 6.10 -10.06 -14.49
C GLY A 103 4.73 -10.63 -14.85
N LEU A 104 3.76 -9.75 -15.14
CA LEU A 104 2.43 -10.17 -15.60
C LEU A 104 2.28 -9.92 -17.10
N ARG A 105 2.24 -10.98 -17.90
CA ARG A 105 1.96 -10.85 -19.33
C ARG A 105 0.48 -10.69 -19.58
N ILE A 106 0.09 -9.58 -20.20
CA ILE A 106 -1.29 -9.25 -20.53
C ILE A 106 -1.41 -9.12 -22.04
N TRP A 107 -2.43 -9.75 -22.60
CA TRP A 107 -2.83 -9.55 -23.99
C TRP A 107 -3.88 -8.45 -24.07
N ASP A 108 -3.58 -7.39 -24.81
CA ASP A 108 -4.50 -6.29 -25.12
C ASP A 108 -5.14 -6.56 -26.49
N SER A 109 -6.40 -7.02 -26.46
CA SER A 109 -7.17 -7.30 -27.69
C SER A 109 -7.45 -6.05 -28.53
N SER A 110 -7.46 -4.86 -27.92
CA SER A 110 -7.72 -3.60 -28.64
C SER A 110 -6.51 -3.16 -29.47
N LYS A 111 -5.31 -3.52 -29.04
CA LYS A 111 -4.05 -3.20 -29.72
C LYS A 111 -3.44 -4.40 -30.44
N ASP A 112 -4.07 -5.57 -30.32
CA ASP A 112 -3.57 -6.87 -30.77
C ASP A 112 -2.09 -7.10 -30.40
N CYS A 113 -1.77 -6.84 -29.13
CA CYS A 113 -0.39 -6.96 -28.65
C CYS A 113 -0.34 -7.56 -27.25
N THR A 114 0.77 -8.21 -26.94
CA THR A 114 1.08 -8.67 -25.58
C THR A 114 2.11 -7.75 -24.97
N PHE A 115 1.84 -7.26 -23.77
CA PHE A 115 2.77 -6.44 -23.01
C PHE A 115 3.01 -7.06 -21.63
N SER A 116 4.14 -6.70 -21.02
CA SER A 116 4.46 -7.07 -19.64
C SER A 116 4.06 -5.91 -18.74
N LEU A 117 3.28 -6.21 -17.73
CA LEU A 117 2.87 -5.31 -16.68
C LEU A 117 3.61 -5.68 -15.40
N ASP A 118 4.27 -4.71 -14.79
CA ASP A 118 4.88 -4.87 -13.47
C ASP A 118 4.05 -4.13 -12.41
N LEU A 119 4.09 -4.64 -11.17
CA LEU A 119 3.48 -3.99 -10.01
C LEU A 119 4.55 -3.24 -9.22
N TYR A 120 4.34 -1.95 -8.94
CA TYR A 120 5.25 -1.16 -8.13
C TYR A 120 4.59 -0.72 -6.82
N LEU A 121 5.04 -1.25 -5.69
CA LEU A 121 4.57 -0.80 -4.37
C LEU A 121 5.32 0.47 -3.98
N LEU A 122 4.65 1.62 -4.05
CA LEU A 122 5.25 2.91 -3.76
C LEU A 122 5.21 3.26 -2.27
N PHE A 123 4.08 2.96 -1.60
CA PHE A 123 3.88 3.31 -0.20
C PHE A 123 3.22 2.19 0.59
N THR A 124 3.65 2.08 1.85
CA THR A 124 2.98 1.34 2.91
C THR A 124 2.47 2.36 3.92
N THR A 125 1.16 2.50 4.03
CA THR A 125 0.51 3.51 4.88
C THR A 125 -0.19 2.85 6.05
N VAL A 126 0.16 3.27 7.25
CA VAL A 126 -0.40 2.73 8.47
C VAL A 126 -0.47 3.85 9.49
N ASP A 127 -1.49 3.83 10.36
CA ASP A 127 -1.56 4.75 11.50
C ASP A 127 -0.40 4.50 12.48
N GLY A 128 -0.11 5.44 13.38
CA GLY A 128 1.02 5.31 14.31
C GLY A 128 1.06 3.96 15.07
N PRO A 129 -0.05 3.52 15.68
CA PRO A 129 -0.18 2.19 16.29
C PRO A 129 0.07 1.00 15.35
N GLY A 130 -0.41 1.09 14.11
CA GLY A 130 -0.26 0.05 13.12
C GLY A 130 1.13 0.04 12.45
N LEU A 131 1.84 1.16 12.36
CA LEU A 131 3.21 1.21 11.83
C LEU A 131 4.14 0.32 12.67
N ILE A 132 3.93 0.29 13.98
CA ILE A 132 4.60 -0.61 14.93
C ILE A 132 4.28 -2.09 14.58
N CYS A 133 3.06 -2.40 14.11
CA CYS A 133 2.74 -3.75 13.62
C CYS A 133 3.49 -4.07 12.33
N TRP A 134 3.53 -3.12 11.40
CA TRP A 134 3.97 -3.32 10.03
C TRP A 134 5.48 -3.42 9.90
N ASP A 135 6.22 -2.54 10.58
CA ASP A 135 7.69 -2.46 10.48
C ASP A 135 8.40 -3.26 11.59
N GLY A 136 7.64 -3.94 12.46
CA GLY A 136 8.19 -4.64 13.64
C GLY A 136 8.88 -3.71 14.65
N MET A 137 8.70 -2.39 14.51
CA MET A 137 9.28 -1.38 15.39
C MET A 137 8.71 -1.45 16.81
N VAL A 138 9.45 -0.90 17.77
CA VAL A 138 9.02 -0.85 19.17
C VAL A 138 8.14 0.38 19.40
N GLY A 139 7.06 0.24 20.17
CA GLY A 139 6.01 1.25 20.28
C GLY A 139 6.42 2.61 20.83
N HIS A 140 5.48 3.57 20.87
CA HIS A 140 5.70 4.99 21.19
C HIS A 140 6.43 5.30 22.52
N SER A 141 6.53 4.32 23.44
CA SER A 141 7.25 4.44 24.71
C SER A 141 8.61 3.73 24.73
N SER A 142 9.09 3.27 23.59
CA SER A 142 10.37 2.58 23.48
C SER A 142 11.54 3.56 23.50
N LYS A 143 12.67 3.12 24.07
CA LYS A 143 13.91 3.91 24.11
C LYS A 143 14.50 4.14 22.71
N ASN A 144 14.26 3.21 21.78
CA ASN A 144 14.74 3.26 20.39
C ASN A 144 13.54 2.99 19.47
N GLY A 145 13.26 3.92 18.55
CA GLY A 145 12.15 3.81 17.59
C GLY A 145 12.45 2.94 16.37
N CYS A 146 13.43 2.03 16.44
CA CYS A 146 13.84 1.17 15.34
C CYS A 146 14.09 -0.26 15.83
N HIS A 147 14.09 -1.22 14.90
CA HIS A 147 14.40 -2.62 15.19
C HIS A 147 15.89 -2.72 15.55
N VAL A 148 16.20 -2.97 16.82
CA VAL A 148 17.58 -3.16 17.30
C VAL A 148 17.78 -4.65 17.57
N TYR A 149 18.62 -5.30 16.78
CA TYR A 149 19.20 -6.61 17.09
C TYR A 149 20.28 -6.46 18.17
#